data_AF-A0A2S2NMU8-F1
#
_entry.id   AF-A0A2S2NMU8-F1
#
_cell.length_a   1.000
_cell.length_b   1.000
_cell.length_c   1.000
_cell.angle_alpha   90.00
_cell.angle_beta   90.00
_cell.angle_gamma   90.00
#
_symmetry.space_group_name_H-M   'P 1'
#
loop_
_entity.id
_entity.type
_entity.pdbx_description
1 polymer ?
#
loop_
_entity_poly.entity_id
_entity_poly.type
_entity_poly.pdbx_seq_one_letter_code
_entity_poly.pdbx_strand_id
1 'polypeptide(L)'
;MYNIFSPTPVVKPIDLKVEMSSAPKKICEQEDKVYQLTAEVRAILSNRKSQESRMLTYEFFKKLHNNIEQEMLSEVDPNSTACHDPHVEALLEKLITESKGCENFNPHLFKRIKMLSLLKKRLKNMLQEIEERNQKLSNHVIASTSPTLSLLSPASTCSNSMTEMMWQGALMEKPTSKMADTLAKTYPNCVVKMLLALLARERRKIINQLQAKQEKLVTSVKRDLFNEIKKGIMAYKVARQEWVDVMRIVMHYNKIKESLTEKDLGGSSNSSKSDYLQETILKEIEDTKKRLDKGNGKNEKLTDDICELNKSIHVITEKIELEQVQAEDQLRAFQNEICTEKSLIMNRTQTISKLEKMIKATKK
;
A
#
# COMPACT_ATOMS: atom_id res chain seq x y z
N MET A 1 60.29 -40.50 -13.23
CA MET A 1 58.82 -40.35 -13.24
C MET A 1 58.50 -38.91 -12.90
N TYR A 2 58.03 -38.15 -13.90
CA TYR A 2 57.72 -36.73 -13.76
C TYR A 2 56.34 -36.56 -13.12
N ASN A 3 56.30 -35.98 -11.92
CA ASN A 3 55.07 -35.45 -11.32
C ASN A 3 54.81 -34.06 -11.92
N ILE A 4 53.89 -33.97 -12.87
CA ILE A 4 53.33 -32.70 -13.32
C ILE A 4 52.11 -32.41 -12.45
N PHE A 5 52.32 -31.72 -11.34
CA PHE A 5 51.24 -31.03 -10.65
C PHE A 5 50.93 -29.75 -11.44
N SER A 6 49.76 -29.70 -12.06
CA SER A 6 49.20 -28.44 -12.56
C SER A 6 48.70 -27.61 -11.36
N PRO A 7 49.11 -26.34 -11.23
CA PRO A 7 48.60 -25.48 -10.17
C PRO A 7 47.15 -25.08 -10.48
N THR A 8 46.29 -25.20 -9.47
CA THR A 8 44.91 -24.72 -9.50
C THR A 8 44.92 -23.20 -9.73
N PRO A 9 44.12 -22.64 -10.65
CA PRO A 9 44.12 -21.20 -10.90
C PRO A 9 43.55 -20.47 -9.69
N VAL A 10 44.40 -19.69 -9.01
CA VAL A 10 43.98 -18.71 -8.01
C VAL A 10 43.24 -17.59 -8.74
N VAL A 11 41.91 -17.60 -8.67
CA VAL A 11 41.08 -16.50 -9.15
C VAL A 11 41.34 -15.30 -8.24
N LYS A 12 42.07 -14.30 -8.74
CA LYS A 12 42.18 -12.99 -8.09
C LYS A 12 40.77 -12.40 -7.96
N PRO A 13 40.43 -11.78 -6.82
CA PRO A 13 39.19 -11.00 -6.73
C PRO A 13 39.23 -9.96 -7.85
N ILE A 14 38.19 -9.92 -8.67
CA ILE A 14 37.96 -8.79 -9.54
C ILE A 14 37.64 -7.64 -8.59
N ASP A 15 38.62 -6.75 -8.38
CA ASP A 15 38.37 -5.41 -7.88
C ASP A 15 37.47 -4.73 -8.91
N LEU A 16 36.16 -4.86 -8.71
CA LEU A 16 35.21 -3.89 -9.23
C LEU A 16 35.54 -2.60 -8.51
N LYS A 17 36.44 -1.81 -9.11
CA LYS A 17 36.45 -0.37 -8.92
C LYS A 17 35.04 0.09 -9.28
N VAL A 18 34.20 0.23 -8.26
CA VAL A 18 33.03 1.06 -8.31
C VAL A 18 33.60 2.45 -8.52
N GLU A 19 33.74 2.85 -9.79
CA GLU A 19 33.59 4.25 -10.11
C GLU A 19 32.25 4.63 -9.49
N MET A 20 32.32 5.46 -8.45
CA MET A 20 31.17 6.20 -7.98
C MET A 20 30.76 7.11 -9.14
N SER A 21 30.02 6.55 -10.09
CA SER A 21 29.22 7.29 -11.02
C SER A 21 28.32 8.15 -10.15
N SER A 22 28.60 9.44 -10.16
CA SER A 22 27.71 10.46 -9.64
C SER A 22 26.38 10.28 -10.37
N ALA A 23 25.47 9.52 -9.75
CA ALA A 23 24.13 9.32 -10.27
C ALA A 23 23.52 10.72 -10.48
N PRO A 24 23.01 11.03 -11.69
CA PRO A 24 22.51 12.35 -11.99
C PRO A 24 21.31 12.65 -11.09
N LYS A 25 21.26 13.87 -10.54
CA LYS A 25 20.17 14.48 -9.75
C LYS A 25 18.74 14.30 -10.28
N LYS A 26 18.55 13.73 -11.47
CA LYS A 26 17.26 13.50 -12.14
C LYS A 26 16.36 12.47 -11.46
N ILE A 27 16.90 11.45 -10.77
CA ILE A 27 16.06 10.37 -10.19
C ILE A 27 15.29 10.88 -8.96
N CYS A 28 15.92 11.72 -8.13
CA CYS A 28 15.31 12.32 -6.94
C CYS A 28 14.17 13.29 -7.30
N GLU A 29 14.34 14.11 -8.35
CA GLU A 29 13.29 15.01 -8.83
C GLU A 29 12.06 14.28 -9.38
N GLN A 30 12.23 13.04 -9.85
CA GLN A 30 11.16 12.26 -10.46
C GLN A 30 10.32 11.56 -9.39
N GLU A 31 10.93 11.12 -8.29
CA GLU A 31 10.23 10.61 -7.10
C GLU A 31 9.47 11.73 -6.37
N ASP A 32 10.06 12.92 -6.24
CA ASP A 32 9.37 14.10 -5.67
C ASP A 32 8.16 14.52 -6.51
N LYS A 33 8.27 14.51 -7.84
CA LYS A 33 7.15 14.82 -8.74
C LYS A 33 6.02 13.80 -8.61
N VAL A 34 6.34 12.51 -8.46
CA VAL A 34 5.33 11.47 -8.26
C VAL A 34 4.66 11.62 -6.89
N TYR A 35 5.41 11.96 -5.86
CA TYR A 35 4.88 12.18 -4.51
C TYR A 35 3.97 13.41 -4.45
N GLN A 36 4.38 14.50 -5.10
CA GLN A 36 3.62 15.74 -5.21
C GLN A 36 2.35 15.54 -6.02
N LEU A 37 2.41 14.83 -7.15
CA LEU A 37 1.24 14.45 -7.94
C LEU A 37 0.28 13.57 -7.12
N THR A 38 0.81 12.63 -6.33
CA THR A 38 0.00 11.75 -5.47
C THR A 38 -0.68 12.53 -4.34
N ALA A 39 0.00 13.50 -3.75
CA ALA A 39 -0.54 14.38 -2.72
C ALA A 39 -1.63 15.30 -3.29
N GLU A 40 -1.42 15.87 -4.47
CA GLU A 40 -2.42 16.69 -5.18
C GLU A 40 -3.64 15.86 -5.58
N VAL A 41 -3.45 14.68 -6.17
CA VAL A 41 -4.54 13.75 -6.50
C VAL A 41 -5.30 13.36 -5.24
N ARG A 42 -4.60 13.06 -4.13
CA ARG A 42 -5.23 12.75 -2.85
C ARG A 42 -6.02 13.93 -2.30
N ALA A 43 -5.50 15.15 -2.37
CA ALA A 43 -6.21 16.36 -1.92
C ALA A 43 -7.47 16.63 -2.77
N ILE A 44 -7.37 16.45 -4.09
CA ILE A 44 -8.51 16.57 -5.04
C ILE A 44 -9.57 15.51 -4.73
N LEU A 45 -9.15 14.27 -4.46
CA LEU A 45 -10.07 13.19 -4.11
C LEU A 45 -10.70 13.37 -2.72
N SER A 46 -9.96 13.93 -1.75
CA SER A 46 -10.41 14.17 -0.38
C SER A 46 -11.45 15.29 -0.29
N ASN A 47 -11.31 16.32 -1.13
CA ASN A 47 -12.27 17.42 -1.22
C ASN A 47 -13.51 17.07 -2.06
N ARG A 48 -13.55 15.86 -2.65
CA ARG A 48 -14.62 15.46 -3.52
C ARG A 48 -15.83 14.97 -2.73
N LYS A 49 -17.01 15.49 -3.07
CA LYS A 49 -18.29 14.95 -2.59
C LYS A 49 -18.41 13.48 -3.01
N SER A 50 -18.97 12.65 -2.12
CA SER A 50 -19.15 11.22 -2.35
C SER A 50 -19.95 10.97 -3.64
N GLN A 51 -19.79 9.78 -4.23
CA GLN A 51 -20.57 9.40 -5.40
C GLN A 51 -22.08 9.51 -5.15
N GLU A 52 -22.52 9.10 -3.96
CA GLU A 52 -23.92 9.22 -3.52
C GLU A 52 -24.38 10.69 -3.50
N SER A 53 -23.58 11.60 -2.91
CA SER A 53 -23.91 13.03 -2.91
C SER A 53 -23.99 13.61 -4.34
N ARG A 54 -23.14 13.15 -5.25
CA ARG A 54 -23.16 13.59 -6.66
C ARG A 54 -24.38 13.06 -7.41
N MET A 55 -24.79 11.82 -7.14
CA MET A 55 -26.02 11.24 -7.70
C MET A 55 -27.26 11.97 -7.19
N LEU A 56 -27.34 12.26 -5.89
CA LEU A 56 -28.44 13.04 -5.32
C LEU A 56 -28.53 14.45 -5.94
N THR A 57 -27.38 15.09 -6.19
CA THR A 57 -27.32 16.40 -6.86
C THR A 57 -27.85 16.31 -8.30
N TYR A 58 -27.48 15.26 -9.05
CA TYR A 58 -27.97 15.04 -10.41
C TYR A 58 -29.49 14.78 -10.43
N GLU A 59 -29.99 13.91 -9.56
CA GLU A 59 -31.43 13.61 -9.44
C GLU A 59 -32.24 14.85 -9.03
N PHE A 60 -31.69 15.70 -8.16
CA PHE A 60 -32.31 16.98 -7.81
C PHE A 60 -32.49 17.89 -9.03
N PHE A 61 -31.42 18.11 -9.81
CA PHE A 61 -31.50 18.96 -11.01
C PHE A 61 -32.39 18.37 -12.11
N LYS A 62 -32.44 17.03 -12.22
CA LYS A 62 -33.32 16.32 -13.14
C LYS A 62 -34.79 16.47 -12.75
N LYS A 63 -35.10 16.32 -11.46
CA LYS A 63 -36.45 16.56 -10.92
C LYS A 63 -36.88 18.00 -11.14
N LEU A 64 -35.99 18.97 -10.89
CA LEU A 64 -36.26 20.38 -11.11
C LEU A 64 -36.49 20.71 -12.59
N HIS A 65 -35.71 20.12 -13.50
CA HIS A 65 -35.93 20.24 -14.95
C HIS A 65 -37.32 19.72 -15.36
N ASN A 66 -37.73 18.55 -14.84
CA ASN A 66 -39.04 17.99 -15.11
C ASN A 66 -40.18 18.86 -14.54
N ASN A 67 -40.02 19.42 -13.34
CA ASN A 67 -41.01 20.32 -12.75
C ASN A 67 -41.22 21.58 -13.60
N ILE A 68 -40.13 22.15 -14.13
CA ILE A 68 -40.20 23.27 -15.07
C ILE A 68 -40.88 22.89 -16.38
N GLU A 69 -40.64 21.68 -16.91
CA GLU A 69 -41.34 21.20 -18.09
C GLU A 69 -42.85 21.05 -17.85
N GLN A 70 -43.25 20.51 -16.71
CA GLN A 70 -44.66 20.39 -16.32
C GLN A 70 -45.31 21.77 -16.18
N GLU A 71 -44.61 22.73 -15.58
CA GLU A 71 -45.10 24.10 -15.43
C GLU A 71 -45.19 24.85 -16.77
N MET A 72 -44.28 24.57 -17.71
CA MET A 72 -44.38 25.09 -19.07
C MET A 72 -45.59 24.51 -19.83
N LEU A 73 -45.94 23.24 -19.58
CA LEU A 73 -47.11 22.61 -20.20
C LEU A 73 -48.43 23.17 -19.65
N SER A 74 -48.48 23.50 -18.35
CA SER A 74 -49.66 24.07 -17.72
C SER A 74 -49.93 25.53 -18.09
N GLU A 75 -48.89 26.31 -18.38
CA GLU A 75 -49.03 27.68 -18.89
C GLU A 75 -49.62 27.74 -20.32
N VAL A 76 -49.60 26.63 -21.06
CA VAL A 76 -50.08 26.54 -22.44
C VAL A 76 -51.51 25.99 -22.52
N ASP A 77 -51.97 25.24 -21.51
CA ASP A 77 -53.31 24.63 -21.46
C ASP A 77 -54.21 25.31 -20.40
N PRO A 78 -55.29 26.02 -20.80
CA PRO A 78 -56.17 26.74 -19.88
C PRO A 78 -57.00 25.84 -18.94
N ASN A 79 -57.00 24.52 -19.12
CA ASN A 79 -57.68 23.57 -18.23
C ASN A 79 -56.74 22.84 -17.25
N SER A 80 -55.47 23.22 -17.19
CA SER A 80 -54.47 22.55 -16.35
C SER A 80 -54.63 22.85 -14.85
N THR A 81 -54.65 21.81 -14.01
CA THR A 81 -54.69 21.90 -12.53
C THR A 81 -53.28 21.93 -11.91
N ALA A 82 -52.26 22.32 -12.66
CA ALA A 82 -50.88 22.16 -12.25
C ALA A 82 -50.51 23.02 -11.03
N CYS A 83 -49.82 22.38 -10.08
CA CYS A 83 -49.28 23.00 -8.88
C CYS A 83 -47.99 23.77 -9.24
N HIS A 84 -47.96 25.07 -8.96
CA HIS A 84 -46.72 25.86 -9.04
C HIS A 84 -45.73 25.36 -7.99
N ASP A 85 -44.52 24.99 -8.43
CA ASP A 85 -43.46 24.56 -7.52
C ASP A 85 -42.81 25.79 -6.85
N PRO A 86 -42.87 25.93 -5.52
CA PRO A 86 -42.27 27.07 -4.81
C PRO A 86 -40.78 27.25 -5.09
N HIS A 87 -40.06 26.18 -5.43
CA HIS A 87 -38.63 26.25 -5.75
C HIS A 87 -38.39 26.82 -7.15
N VAL A 88 -39.26 26.53 -8.12
CA VAL A 88 -39.18 27.11 -9.46
C VAL A 88 -39.51 28.60 -9.39
N GLU A 89 -40.50 28.96 -8.56
CA GLU A 89 -40.90 30.35 -8.35
C GLU A 89 -39.78 31.20 -7.72
N ALA A 90 -39.10 30.68 -6.69
CA ALA A 90 -37.94 31.33 -6.10
C ALA A 90 -36.76 31.47 -7.09
N LEU A 91 -36.59 30.53 -8.03
CA LEU A 91 -35.57 30.61 -9.08
C LEU A 91 -35.92 31.66 -10.15
N LEU A 92 -37.20 31.78 -10.49
CA LEU A 92 -37.70 32.84 -11.37
C LEU A 92 -37.47 34.21 -10.74
N GLU A 93 -37.76 34.39 -9.45
CA GLU A 93 -37.50 35.65 -8.72
C GLU A 93 -36.02 36.02 -8.70
N LYS A 94 -35.12 35.05 -8.49
CA LYS A 94 -33.67 35.30 -8.57
C LYS A 94 -33.25 35.72 -9.96
N LEU A 95 -33.79 35.07 -11.00
CA LEU A 95 -33.49 35.41 -12.39
C LEU A 95 -34.02 36.80 -12.78
N ILE A 96 -35.17 37.20 -12.25
CA ILE A 96 -35.71 38.57 -12.37
C ILE A 96 -34.81 39.57 -11.62
N THR A 97 -34.34 39.23 -10.43
CA THR A 97 -33.46 40.10 -9.63
C THR A 97 -32.09 40.30 -10.30
N GLU A 98 -31.49 39.23 -10.82
CA GLU A 98 -30.23 39.27 -11.57
C GLU A 98 -30.34 40.12 -12.85
N SER A 99 -31.47 40.02 -13.55
CA SER A 99 -31.67 40.74 -14.82
C SER A 99 -32.04 42.21 -14.66
N LYS A 100 -32.62 42.61 -13.51
CA LYS A 100 -32.82 44.02 -13.13
C LYS A 100 -31.51 44.79 -12.95
N GLY A 101 -30.39 44.10 -12.76
CA GLY A 101 -29.05 44.70 -12.63
C GLY A 101 -28.38 45.07 -13.97
N CYS A 102 -29.02 44.80 -15.12
CA CYS A 102 -28.50 45.16 -16.44
C CYS A 102 -29.22 46.38 -17.03
N GLU A 103 -28.48 47.29 -17.68
CA GLU A 103 -28.97 48.57 -18.23
C GLU A 103 -30.08 48.44 -19.30
N ASN A 104 -30.34 47.24 -19.84
CA ASN A 104 -31.34 46.95 -20.88
C ASN A 104 -32.56 46.15 -20.38
N PHE A 105 -33.04 46.42 -19.16
CA PHE A 105 -34.18 45.71 -18.59
C PHE A 105 -35.51 46.10 -19.28
N ASN A 106 -36.16 45.14 -19.95
CA ASN A 106 -37.49 45.33 -20.52
C ASN A 106 -38.52 44.39 -19.87
N PRO A 107 -39.48 44.89 -19.08
CA PRO A 107 -40.46 44.09 -18.34
C PRO A 107 -41.29 43.16 -19.23
N HIS A 108 -41.55 43.55 -20.48
CA HIS A 108 -42.37 42.78 -21.42
C HIS A 108 -41.65 41.54 -22.00
N LEU A 109 -40.33 41.41 -21.81
CA LEU A 109 -39.58 40.21 -22.18
C LEU A 109 -39.73 39.08 -21.15
N PHE A 110 -40.23 39.37 -19.95
CA PHE A 110 -40.38 38.43 -18.82
C PHE A 110 -41.78 37.80 -18.76
N LYS A 111 -42.29 37.29 -19.89
CA LYS A 111 -43.43 36.36 -19.84
C LYS A 111 -42.98 35.08 -19.14
N ARG A 112 -43.77 34.55 -18.18
CA ARG A 112 -43.42 33.35 -17.37
C ARG A 112 -42.93 32.19 -18.22
N ILE A 113 -43.62 31.88 -19.32
CA ILE A 113 -43.18 30.87 -20.30
C ILE A 113 -41.77 31.09 -20.90
N LYS A 114 -41.36 32.34 -21.16
CA LYS A 114 -40.02 32.66 -21.68
C LYS A 114 -38.95 32.49 -20.58
N MET A 115 -39.28 32.82 -19.34
CA MET A 115 -38.38 32.64 -18.20
C MET A 115 -38.19 31.16 -17.87
N LEU A 116 -39.27 30.39 -17.86
CA LEU A 116 -39.22 28.93 -17.69
C LEU A 116 -38.39 28.27 -18.80
N SER A 117 -38.52 28.73 -20.05
CA SER A 117 -37.68 28.26 -21.18
C SER A 117 -36.19 28.55 -20.98
N LEU A 118 -35.84 29.73 -20.46
CA LEU A 118 -34.45 30.08 -20.14
C LEU A 118 -33.90 29.24 -18.98
N LEU A 119 -34.70 29.03 -17.93
CA LEU A 119 -34.34 28.22 -16.77
C LEU A 119 -34.15 26.75 -17.16
N LYS A 120 -35.06 26.22 -18.00
CA LYS A 120 -34.96 24.89 -18.63
C LYS A 120 -33.65 24.74 -19.40
N LYS A 121 -33.30 25.72 -20.24
CA LYS A 121 -32.03 25.70 -20.99
C LYS A 121 -30.80 25.70 -20.08
N ARG A 122 -30.80 26.53 -19.03
CA ARG A 122 -29.71 26.57 -18.04
C ARG A 122 -29.55 25.23 -17.31
N LEU A 123 -30.66 24.63 -16.87
CA LEU A 123 -30.65 23.33 -16.19
C LEU A 123 -30.22 22.19 -17.11
N LYS A 124 -30.65 22.19 -18.38
CA LYS A 124 -30.22 21.21 -19.37
C LYS A 124 -28.70 21.25 -19.58
N ASN A 125 -28.12 22.44 -19.71
CA ASN A 125 -26.66 22.59 -19.82
C ASN A 125 -25.95 22.08 -18.56
N MET A 126 -26.47 22.41 -17.38
CA MET A 126 -25.89 21.95 -16.11
C MET A 126 -25.94 20.42 -15.96
N LEU A 127 -27.05 19.79 -16.35
CA LEU A 127 -27.17 18.33 -16.37
C LEU A 127 -26.16 17.68 -17.33
N GLN A 128 -26.02 18.23 -18.54
CA GLN A 128 -25.03 17.76 -19.51
C GLN A 128 -23.60 17.87 -18.97
N GLU A 129 -23.24 18.98 -18.34
CA GLU A 129 -21.91 19.13 -17.74
C GLU A 129 -21.66 18.12 -16.60
N ILE A 130 -22.68 17.84 -15.78
CA ILE A 130 -22.57 16.83 -14.71
C ILE A 130 -22.34 15.44 -15.32
N GLU A 131 -23.07 15.10 -16.39
CA GLU A 131 -22.94 13.83 -17.09
C GLU A 131 -21.57 13.66 -17.75
N GLU A 132 -21.09 14.68 -18.46
CA GLU A 132 -19.75 14.69 -19.05
C GLU A 132 -18.65 14.55 -17.99
N ARG A 133 -18.79 15.22 -16.85
CA ARG A 133 -17.83 15.09 -15.71
C ARG A 133 -17.87 13.69 -15.09
N ASN A 134 -19.05 13.09 -14.96
CA ASN A 134 -19.19 11.74 -14.44
C ASN A 134 -18.64 10.70 -15.42
N GLN A 135 -18.85 10.86 -16.72
CA GLN A 135 -18.30 9.98 -17.75
C GLN A 135 -16.77 10.03 -17.79
N LYS A 136 -16.19 11.24 -17.77
CA LYS A 136 -14.73 11.42 -17.67
C LYS A 136 -14.17 10.73 -16.44
N LEU A 137 -14.86 10.84 -15.30
CA LEU A 137 -14.43 10.15 -14.10
C LEU A 137 -14.49 8.63 -14.24
N SER A 138 -15.58 8.09 -14.78
CA SER A 138 -15.71 6.65 -15.01
C SER A 138 -14.57 6.13 -15.88
N ASN A 139 -14.25 6.86 -16.95
CA ASN A 139 -13.11 6.55 -17.83
C ASN A 139 -11.77 6.56 -17.08
N HIS A 140 -11.54 7.52 -16.17
CA HIS A 140 -10.33 7.56 -15.34
C HIS A 140 -10.27 6.42 -14.33
N VAL A 141 -11.39 6.01 -13.75
CA VAL A 141 -11.46 4.86 -12.84
C VAL A 141 -11.12 3.57 -13.60
N ILE A 142 -11.70 3.36 -14.79
CA ILE A 142 -11.40 2.21 -15.66
C ILE A 142 -9.93 2.21 -16.09
N ALA A 143 -9.37 3.39 -16.41
CA ALA A 143 -7.95 3.52 -16.74
C ALA A 143 -7.04 3.21 -15.53
N SER A 144 -7.46 3.58 -14.31
CA SER A 144 -6.73 3.31 -13.07
C SER A 144 -6.76 1.84 -12.64
N THR A 145 -7.79 1.09 -13.05
CA THR A 145 -7.91 -0.36 -12.82
C THR A 145 -7.31 -1.20 -13.95
N SER A 146 -6.70 -0.56 -14.96
CA SER A 146 -5.95 -1.24 -16.01
C SER A 146 -4.85 -2.14 -15.42
N PRO A 147 -4.61 -3.34 -15.98
CA PRO A 147 -3.63 -4.30 -15.47
C PRO A 147 -2.22 -3.70 -15.30
N THR A 148 -1.87 -2.68 -16.08
CA THR A 148 -0.58 -1.98 -16.00
C THR A 148 -0.40 -1.19 -14.70
N LEU A 149 -1.47 -0.65 -14.11
CA LEU A 149 -1.44 0.06 -12.82
C LEU A 149 -1.73 -0.89 -11.64
N SER A 150 -2.43 -2.00 -11.88
CA SER A 150 -2.62 -3.06 -10.89
C SER A 150 -1.33 -3.79 -10.50
N LEU A 151 -0.27 -3.71 -11.32
CA LEU A 151 1.08 -4.18 -10.98
C LEU A 151 1.76 -3.34 -9.88
N LEU A 152 1.30 -2.10 -9.66
CA LEU A 152 1.90 -1.15 -8.71
C LEU A 152 1.06 -0.97 -7.44
N SER A 153 -0.08 -1.63 -7.31
CA SER A 153 -0.92 -1.55 -6.12
C SER A 153 -0.46 -2.55 -5.05
N PRO A 154 -0.05 -2.10 -3.84
CA PRO A 154 0.32 -2.99 -2.75
C PRO A 154 -0.85 -3.80 -2.19
N ALA A 155 -2.10 -3.42 -2.50
CA ALA A 155 -3.29 -4.04 -1.95
C ALA A 155 -3.75 -5.29 -2.72
N SER A 156 -3.49 -5.38 -4.02
CA SER A 156 -3.83 -6.56 -4.85
C SER A 156 -2.73 -7.63 -4.85
N THR A 157 -1.52 -7.29 -4.42
CA THR A 157 -0.37 -8.20 -4.31
C THR A 157 -0.38 -9.07 -3.06
N CYS A 158 -1.38 -8.93 -2.18
CA CYS A 158 -1.57 -9.80 -1.01
C CYS A 158 -2.17 -11.17 -1.35
N SER A 159 -2.59 -11.41 -2.59
CA SER A 159 -2.91 -12.77 -3.05
C SER A 159 -1.72 -13.31 -3.85
N ASN A 160 -1.01 -14.28 -3.27
CA ASN A 160 0.01 -15.07 -3.97
C ASN A 160 -0.52 -15.73 -5.27
N SER A 161 -1.84 -15.73 -5.47
CA SER A 161 -2.56 -16.41 -6.55
C SER A 161 -2.19 -15.93 -7.96
N MET A 162 -2.13 -14.61 -8.22
CA MET A 162 -1.93 -14.12 -9.59
C MET A 162 -0.48 -14.31 -10.07
N THR A 163 0.49 -13.96 -9.24
CA THR A 163 1.92 -14.13 -9.53
C THR A 163 2.30 -15.61 -9.61
N GLU A 164 1.75 -16.45 -8.73
CA GLU A 164 1.94 -17.90 -8.79
C GLU A 164 1.33 -18.49 -10.07
N MET A 165 0.12 -18.08 -10.46
CA MET A 165 -0.50 -18.49 -11.73
C MET A 165 0.36 -18.09 -12.95
N MET A 166 0.97 -16.91 -12.94
CA MET A 166 1.88 -16.50 -14.02
C MET A 166 3.13 -17.38 -14.09
N TRP A 167 3.75 -17.70 -12.95
CA TRP A 167 4.92 -18.58 -12.91
C TRP A 167 4.58 -20.01 -13.33
N GLN A 168 3.45 -20.54 -12.88
CA GLN A 168 2.94 -21.84 -13.30
C GLN A 168 2.63 -21.86 -14.81
N GLY A 169 2.04 -20.79 -15.34
CA GLY A 169 1.81 -20.62 -16.78
C GLY A 169 3.12 -20.67 -17.59
N ALA A 170 4.13 -19.92 -17.16
CA ALA A 170 5.45 -19.92 -17.79
C ALA A 170 6.17 -21.28 -17.68
N LEU A 171 5.95 -22.03 -16.61
CA LEU A 171 6.46 -23.40 -16.40
C LEU A 171 5.74 -24.45 -17.25
N MET A 172 4.49 -24.20 -17.64
CA MET A 172 3.63 -25.16 -18.36
C MET A 172 3.53 -24.88 -19.86
N GLU A 173 3.97 -23.70 -20.32
CA GLU A 173 4.02 -23.37 -21.74
C GLU A 173 4.83 -24.45 -22.49
N LYS A 174 4.29 -25.03 -23.56
CA LYS A 174 5.01 -26.03 -24.37
C LYS A 174 5.34 -25.39 -25.71
N PRO A 175 6.50 -25.71 -26.32
CA PRO A 175 6.75 -25.29 -27.69
C PRO A 175 5.61 -25.77 -28.60
N THR A 176 5.17 -24.89 -29.50
CA THR A 176 4.01 -25.08 -30.37
C THR A 176 4.13 -26.41 -31.12
N SER A 177 3.06 -27.22 -31.18
CA SER A 177 3.13 -28.58 -31.75
C SER A 177 3.73 -28.58 -33.15
N LYS A 178 3.39 -27.56 -33.96
CA LYS A 178 3.95 -27.33 -35.31
C LYS A 178 5.48 -27.30 -35.36
N MET A 179 6.12 -26.76 -34.33
CA MET A 179 7.59 -26.62 -34.28
C MET A 179 8.26 -27.94 -33.90
N ALA A 180 7.64 -28.71 -32.99
CA ALA A 180 8.06 -30.07 -32.67
C ALA A 180 7.88 -31.03 -33.85
N ASP A 181 6.77 -30.90 -34.59
CA ASP A 181 6.46 -31.69 -35.78
C ASP A 181 7.43 -31.39 -36.94
N THR A 182 7.86 -30.13 -37.06
CA THR A 182 8.86 -29.72 -38.07
C THR A 182 10.24 -30.28 -37.73
N LEU A 183 10.65 -30.23 -36.46
CA LEU A 183 11.92 -30.79 -35.99
C LEU A 183 11.97 -32.32 -36.14
N ALA A 184 10.85 -33.01 -35.91
CA ALA A 184 10.75 -34.46 -36.07
C ALA A 184 10.81 -34.94 -37.54
N LYS A 185 10.57 -34.06 -38.51
CA LYS A 185 10.75 -34.34 -39.95
C LYS A 185 12.20 -34.28 -40.38
N THR A 186 13.01 -33.42 -39.74
CA THR A 186 14.40 -33.16 -40.15
C THR A 186 15.42 -33.95 -39.32
N TYR A 187 15.08 -34.29 -38.08
CA TYR A 187 15.99 -34.94 -37.14
C TYR A 187 15.39 -36.22 -36.53
N PRO A 188 16.24 -37.18 -36.11
CA PRO A 188 15.78 -38.35 -35.38
C PRO A 188 15.03 -37.98 -34.10
N ASN A 189 13.92 -38.69 -33.83
CA ASN A 189 13.05 -38.44 -32.68
C ASN A 189 13.78 -38.45 -31.32
N CYS A 190 14.87 -39.21 -31.18
CA CYS A 190 15.68 -39.22 -29.96
C CYS A 190 16.36 -37.86 -29.69
N VAL A 191 16.87 -37.19 -30.73
CA VAL A 191 17.52 -35.89 -30.65
C VAL A 191 16.51 -34.79 -30.32
N VAL A 192 15.35 -34.82 -30.97
CA VAL A 192 14.27 -33.85 -30.72
C VAL A 192 13.76 -33.95 -29.29
N LYS A 193 13.55 -35.17 -28.78
CA LYS A 193 13.15 -35.40 -27.37
C LYS A 193 14.21 -34.89 -26.39
N MET A 194 15.49 -35.11 -26.66
CA MET A 194 16.59 -34.65 -25.81
C MET A 194 16.68 -33.11 -25.79
N LEU A 195 16.52 -32.45 -26.95
CA LEU A 195 16.50 -30.99 -27.06
C LEU A 195 15.33 -30.38 -26.26
N LEU A 196 14.13 -30.92 -26.41
CA LEU A 196 12.95 -30.45 -25.67
C LEU A 196 13.11 -30.62 -24.16
N ALA A 197 13.72 -31.72 -23.72
CA ALA A 197 14.03 -31.94 -22.30
C ALA A 197 15.06 -30.95 -21.75
N LEU A 198 16.11 -30.64 -22.52
CA LEU A 198 17.11 -29.62 -22.15
C LEU A 198 16.50 -28.22 -22.08
N LEU A 199 15.65 -27.85 -23.05
CA LEU A 199 14.93 -26.57 -23.03
C LEU A 199 14.01 -26.45 -21.82
N ALA A 200 13.27 -27.51 -21.48
CA ALA A 200 12.42 -27.54 -20.30
C ALA A 200 13.24 -27.37 -19.00
N ARG A 201 14.42 -27.99 -18.93
CA ARG A 201 15.35 -27.88 -17.78
C ARG A 201 15.91 -26.46 -17.64
N GLU A 202 16.44 -25.88 -18.71
CA GLU A 202 17.00 -24.52 -18.66
C GLU A 202 15.93 -23.48 -18.38
N ARG A 203 14.72 -23.64 -18.94
CA ARG A 203 13.59 -22.77 -18.58
C ARG A 203 13.29 -22.82 -17.08
N ARG A 204 13.17 -24.02 -16.51
CA ARG A 204 12.91 -24.18 -15.07
C ARG A 204 13.98 -23.50 -14.23
N LYS A 205 15.25 -23.62 -14.64
CA LYS A 205 16.38 -22.96 -13.96
C LYS A 205 16.26 -21.43 -14.01
N ILE A 206 15.93 -20.86 -15.16
CA ILE A 206 15.73 -19.41 -15.32
C ILE A 206 14.55 -18.93 -14.47
N ILE A 207 13.42 -19.63 -14.51
CA ILE A 207 12.22 -19.27 -13.73
C ILE A 207 12.53 -19.30 -12.23
N ASN A 208 13.16 -20.36 -11.73
CA ASN A 208 13.52 -20.47 -10.31
C ASN A 208 14.47 -19.33 -9.87
N GLN A 209 15.44 -18.96 -10.73
CA GLN A 209 16.33 -17.83 -10.44
C GLN A 209 15.57 -16.49 -10.39
N LEU A 210 14.61 -16.28 -11.29
CA LEU A 210 13.78 -15.08 -11.29
C LEU A 210 12.86 -15.02 -10.07
N GLN A 211 12.23 -16.14 -9.71
CA GLN A 211 11.42 -16.25 -8.49
C GLN A 211 12.23 -15.91 -7.24
N ALA A 212 13.43 -16.48 -7.08
CA ALA A 212 14.30 -16.18 -5.94
C ALA A 212 14.70 -14.69 -5.87
N LYS A 213 14.98 -14.07 -7.02
CA LYS A 213 15.26 -12.62 -7.09
C LYS A 213 14.04 -11.79 -6.71
N GLN A 214 12.86 -12.17 -7.20
CA GLN A 214 11.60 -11.50 -6.86
C GLN A 214 11.32 -11.60 -5.35
N GLU A 215 11.46 -12.78 -4.76
CA GLU A 215 11.23 -12.99 -3.33
C GLU A 215 12.21 -12.15 -2.47
N LYS A 216 13.48 -12.09 -2.87
CA LYS A 216 14.48 -11.24 -2.23
C LYS A 216 14.13 -9.75 -2.31
N LEU A 217 13.63 -9.30 -3.45
CA LEU A 217 13.18 -7.92 -3.63
C LEU A 217 11.96 -7.62 -2.74
N VAL A 218 10.94 -8.49 -2.77
CA VAL A 218 9.71 -8.34 -1.98
C VAL A 218 10.02 -8.30 -0.48
N THR A 219 10.90 -9.19 -0.01
CA THR A 219 11.31 -9.19 1.41
C THR A 219 12.09 -7.93 1.80
N SER A 220 12.94 -7.40 0.91
CA SER A 220 13.63 -6.11 1.16
C SER A 220 12.63 -4.97 1.26
N VAL A 221 11.75 -4.81 0.26
CA VAL A 221 10.75 -3.72 0.22
C VAL A 221 9.82 -3.78 1.43
N LYS A 222 9.37 -4.98 1.83
CA LYS A 222 8.55 -5.15 3.04
C LYS A 222 9.28 -4.69 4.30
N ARG A 223 10.57 -5.02 4.43
CA ARG A 223 11.40 -4.60 5.57
C ARG A 223 11.57 -3.09 5.61
N ASP A 224 11.85 -2.48 4.46
CA ASP A 224 12.06 -1.04 4.34
C ASP A 224 10.77 -0.27 4.67
N LEU A 225 9.63 -0.73 4.13
CA LEU A 225 8.31 -0.18 4.46
C LEU A 225 8.01 -0.28 5.95
N PHE A 226 8.27 -1.44 6.57
CA PHE A 226 8.05 -1.64 8.00
C PHE A 226 8.92 -0.71 8.85
N ASN A 227 10.19 -0.54 8.47
CA ASN A 227 11.11 0.38 9.13
C ASN A 227 10.66 1.83 9.01
N GLU A 228 10.17 2.23 7.84
CA GLU A 228 9.69 3.60 7.61
C GLU A 228 8.41 3.90 8.39
N ILE A 229 7.46 2.94 8.43
CA ILE A 229 6.26 3.04 9.27
C ILE A 229 6.66 3.17 10.75
N LYS A 230 7.62 2.35 11.21
CA LYS A 230 8.10 2.41 12.60
C LYS A 230 8.72 3.77 12.92
N LYS A 231 9.55 4.32 12.04
CA LYS A 231 10.10 5.68 12.19
C LYS A 231 9.00 6.74 12.24
N GLY A 232 8.03 6.67 11.32
CA GLY A 232 6.90 7.60 11.28
C GLY A 232 6.06 7.57 12.56
N ILE A 233 5.79 6.38 13.11
CA ILE A 233 5.09 6.23 14.40
C ILE A 233 5.88 6.85 15.55
N MET A 234 7.20 6.64 15.59
CA MET A 234 8.05 7.23 16.62
C MET A 234 8.09 8.77 16.53
N ALA A 235 8.26 9.31 15.33
CA ALA A 235 8.23 10.76 15.10
C ALA A 235 6.87 11.37 15.50
N TYR A 236 5.76 10.71 15.14
CA TYR A 236 4.42 11.13 15.56
C TYR A 236 4.25 11.14 17.08
N LYS A 237 4.78 10.13 17.79
CA LYS A 237 4.73 10.10 19.26
C LYS A 237 5.48 11.28 19.88
N VAL A 238 6.67 11.62 19.35
CA VAL A 238 7.45 12.78 19.80
C VAL A 238 6.69 14.08 19.55
N ALA A 239 6.23 14.31 18.32
CA ALA A 239 5.48 15.52 17.97
C ALA A 239 4.18 15.67 18.79
N ARG A 240 3.50 14.55 19.09
CA ARG A 240 2.31 14.56 19.96
C ARG A 240 2.66 14.98 21.39
N GLN A 241 3.80 14.54 21.91
CA GLN A 241 4.26 14.92 23.24
C GLN A 241 4.58 16.42 23.30
N GLU A 242 5.32 16.93 22.31
CA GLU A 242 5.62 18.36 22.17
C GLU A 242 4.34 19.20 22.09
N TRP A 243 3.34 18.74 21.32
CA TRP A 243 2.04 19.41 21.23
C TRP A 243 1.31 19.50 22.58
N VAL A 244 1.33 18.41 23.35
CA VAL A 244 0.74 18.39 24.70
C VAL A 244 1.44 19.38 25.63
N ASP A 245 2.77 19.51 25.53
CA ASP A 245 3.54 20.44 26.35
C ASP A 245 3.27 21.90 25.94
N VAL A 246 3.21 22.21 24.64
CA VAL A 246 2.80 23.53 24.14
C VAL A 246 1.38 23.89 24.60
N MET A 247 0.43 22.97 24.47
CA MET A 247 -0.95 23.20 24.90
C MET A 247 -1.02 23.49 26.41
N ARG A 248 -0.21 22.81 27.23
CA ARG A 248 -0.10 23.10 28.66
C ARG A 248 0.35 24.54 28.90
N ILE A 249 1.42 24.98 28.23
CA ILE A 249 1.93 26.36 28.35
C ILE A 249 0.86 27.38 27.94
N VAL A 250 0.16 27.16 26.83
CA VAL A 250 -0.93 28.03 26.36
C VAL A 250 -2.06 28.10 27.39
N MET A 251 -2.46 26.97 27.98
CA MET A 251 -3.47 26.94 29.03
C MET A 251 -3.05 27.70 30.28
N HIS A 252 -1.80 27.55 30.73
CA HIS A 252 -1.29 28.34 31.87
C HIS A 252 -1.22 29.83 31.55
N TYR A 253 -0.76 30.20 30.36
CA TYR A 253 -0.74 31.59 29.91
C TYR A 253 -2.14 32.20 29.90
N ASN A 254 -3.14 31.49 29.37
CA ASN A 254 -4.52 31.96 29.34
C ASN A 254 -5.09 32.14 30.76
N LYS A 255 -4.83 31.20 31.68
CA LYS A 255 -5.23 31.34 33.09
C LYS A 255 -4.59 32.56 33.76
N ILE A 256 -3.29 32.81 33.50
CA ILE A 256 -2.60 33.99 34.03
C ILE A 256 -3.21 35.26 33.43
N LYS A 257 -3.44 35.29 32.12
CA LYS A 257 -4.08 36.41 31.43
C LYS A 257 -5.48 36.72 32.00
N GLU A 258 -6.31 35.71 32.18
CA GLU A 258 -7.65 35.83 32.79
C GLU A 258 -7.55 36.40 34.22
N SER A 259 -6.64 35.88 35.04
CA SER A 259 -6.42 36.36 36.42
C SER A 259 -5.87 37.79 36.51
N LEU A 260 -5.17 38.26 35.46
CA LEU A 260 -4.71 39.65 35.37
C LEU A 260 -5.84 40.58 34.94
N THR A 261 -6.68 40.16 33.98
CA THR A 261 -7.85 40.94 33.54
C THR A 261 -8.93 41.08 34.62
N GLU A 262 -9.11 40.10 35.51
CA GLU A 262 -10.01 40.24 36.67
C GLU A 262 -9.45 41.21 37.74
N LYS A 263 -8.13 41.30 37.89
CA LYS A 263 -7.48 42.18 38.88
C LYS A 263 -7.39 43.65 38.45
N ASP A 264 -7.45 43.95 37.16
CA ASP A 264 -7.51 45.34 36.67
C ASP A 264 -8.88 46.01 36.95
N LEU A 265 -9.90 45.24 37.35
CA LEU A 265 -11.22 45.73 37.81
C LEU A 265 -11.31 45.92 39.34
N GLY A 266 -10.31 45.48 40.12
CA GLY A 266 -10.33 45.50 41.59
C GLY A 266 -9.03 46.01 42.18
N GLY A 267 -9.02 47.25 42.65
CA GLY A 267 -7.83 47.94 43.15
C GLY A 267 -7.15 47.29 44.36
N SER A 268 -5.82 47.37 44.35
CA SER A 268 -4.86 47.31 45.46
C SER A 268 -4.71 45.99 46.25
N SER A 269 -3.60 45.28 46.01
CA SER A 269 -2.75 44.64 47.03
C SER A 269 -1.58 43.92 46.35
N ASN A 270 -0.35 44.41 46.54
CA ASN A 270 0.85 43.82 45.95
C ASN A 270 1.40 42.61 46.72
N SER A 271 0.91 42.33 47.95
CA SER A 271 1.36 41.18 48.74
C SER A 271 0.69 39.87 48.34
N SER A 272 -0.60 39.89 47.97
CA SER A 272 -1.35 38.67 47.61
C SER A 272 -0.95 38.05 46.25
N LYS A 273 -0.34 38.83 45.35
CA LYS A 273 0.13 38.35 44.04
C LYS A 273 1.36 37.44 44.15
N SER A 274 2.30 37.76 45.04
CA SER A 274 3.52 36.96 45.25
C SER A 274 3.17 35.60 45.85
N ASP A 275 2.32 35.60 46.87
CA ASP A 275 1.92 34.38 47.59
C ASP A 275 1.11 33.44 46.68
N TYR A 276 0.18 33.98 45.86
CA TYR A 276 -0.58 33.17 44.91
C TYR A 276 0.29 32.54 43.80
N LEU A 277 1.27 33.28 43.27
CA LEU A 277 2.22 32.75 42.30
C LEU A 277 3.08 31.65 42.91
N GLN A 278 3.58 31.88 44.13
CA GLN A 278 4.40 30.91 44.85
C GLN A 278 3.62 29.62 45.15
N GLU A 279 2.35 29.73 45.57
CA GLU A 279 1.50 28.57 45.82
C GLU A 279 1.12 27.83 44.52
N THR A 280 0.90 28.56 43.42
CA THR A 280 0.66 27.96 42.09
C THR A 280 1.88 27.18 41.59
N ILE A 281 3.09 27.73 41.79
CA ILE A 281 4.35 27.06 41.42
C ILE A 281 4.55 25.81 42.27
N LEU A 282 4.34 25.90 43.59
CA LEU A 282 4.47 24.75 44.49
C LEU A 282 3.50 23.63 44.13
N LYS A 283 2.27 23.97 43.74
CA LYS A 283 1.28 22.98 43.28
C LYS A 283 1.68 22.31 41.97
N GLU A 284 2.21 23.05 40.99
CA GLU A 284 2.70 22.45 39.74
C GLU A 284 3.94 21.57 39.98
N ILE A 285 4.82 21.96 40.91
CA ILE A 285 5.96 21.12 41.34
C ILE A 285 5.46 19.81 41.97
N GLU A 286 4.47 19.87 42.86
CA GLU A 286 3.91 18.67 43.47
C GLU A 286 3.18 17.78 42.44
N ASP A 287 2.45 18.37 41.50
CA ASP A 287 1.78 17.64 40.43
C ASP A 287 2.79 17.02 39.44
N THR A 288 3.88 17.71 39.10
CA THR A 288 4.99 17.14 38.30
C THR A 288 5.66 15.98 39.03
N LYS A 289 5.88 16.08 40.34
CA LYS A 289 6.46 15.01 41.16
C LYS A 289 5.56 13.77 41.19
N LYS A 290 4.26 13.93 41.44
CA LYS A 290 3.29 12.81 41.38
C LYS A 290 3.24 12.16 40.00
N ARG A 291 3.34 12.94 38.92
CA ARG A 291 3.42 12.40 37.55
C ARG A 291 4.70 11.61 37.33
N LEU A 292 5.84 12.09 37.85
CA LEU A 292 7.12 11.40 37.79
C LEU A 292 7.07 10.05 38.53
N ASP A 293 6.55 10.02 39.74
CA ASP A 293 6.43 8.78 40.53
C ASP A 293 5.53 7.75 39.83
N LYS A 294 4.40 8.20 39.25
CA LYS A 294 3.54 7.33 38.42
C LYS A 294 4.25 6.84 37.15
N GLY A 295 5.12 7.66 36.57
CA GLY A 295 5.96 7.30 35.43
C GLY A 295 6.99 6.24 35.81
N ASN A 296 7.70 6.44 36.92
CA ASN A 296 8.68 5.48 37.44
C ASN A 296 8.05 4.14 37.78
N GLY A 297 6.89 4.11 38.44
CA GLY A 297 6.19 2.84 38.73
C GLY A 297 5.75 2.08 37.47
N LYS A 298 5.47 2.77 36.35
CA LYS A 298 5.24 2.09 35.06
C LYS A 298 6.55 1.57 34.45
N ASN A 299 7.64 2.30 34.63
CA ASN A 299 8.95 1.93 34.10
C ASN A 299 9.52 0.70 34.83
N GLU A 300 9.33 0.62 36.14
CA GLU A 300 9.66 -0.57 36.95
C GLU A 300 8.89 -1.79 36.44
N LYS A 301 7.56 -1.69 36.27
CA LYS A 301 6.75 -2.78 35.70
C LYS A 301 7.24 -3.23 34.32
N LEU A 302 7.56 -2.28 33.43
CA LEU A 302 8.11 -2.62 32.12
C LEU A 302 9.48 -3.30 32.22
N THR A 303 10.30 -2.93 33.21
CA THR A 303 11.59 -3.57 33.47
C THR A 303 11.39 -5.01 33.93
N ASP A 304 10.42 -5.25 34.82
CA ASP A 304 10.04 -6.59 35.27
C ASP A 304 9.52 -7.45 34.10
N ASP A 305 8.62 -6.90 33.27
CA ASP A 305 8.10 -7.58 32.08
C ASP A 305 9.23 -7.95 31.09
N ILE A 306 10.21 -7.06 30.88
CA ILE A 306 11.39 -7.33 30.06
C ILE A 306 12.22 -8.48 30.65
N CYS A 307 12.40 -8.49 31.98
CA CYS A 307 13.10 -9.57 32.66
C CYS A 307 12.38 -10.92 32.52
N GLU A 308 11.05 -10.96 32.64
CA GLU A 308 10.25 -12.18 32.43
C GLU A 308 10.30 -12.68 30.98
N LEU A 309 10.21 -11.77 30.01
CA LEU A 309 10.34 -12.10 28.59
C LEU A 309 11.72 -12.66 28.27
N ASN A 310 12.79 -12.05 28.79
CA ASN A 310 14.15 -12.55 28.59
C ASN A 310 14.36 -13.95 29.20
N LYS A 311 13.79 -14.22 30.39
CA LYS A 311 13.77 -15.58 30.95
C LYS A 311 13.05 -16.56 30.04
N SER A 312 11.89 -16.18 29.51
CA SER A 312 11.11 -17.02 28.60
C SER A 312 11.85 -17.32 27.29
N ILE A 313 12.53 -16.31 26.73
CA ILE A 313 13.39 -16.47 25.54
C ILE A 313 14.50 -17.47 25.84
N HIS A 314 15.19 -17.33 26.99
CA HIS A 314 16.29 -18.21 27.34
C HIS A 314 15.85 -19.68 27.43
N VAL A 315 14.72 -19.95 28.06
CA VAL A 315 14.14 -21.31 28.17
C VAL A 315 13.79 -21.89 26.79
N ILE A 316 13.20 -21.07 25.90
CA ILE A 316 12.87 -21.52 24.54
C ILE A 316 14.15 -21.81 23.73
N THR A 317 15.17 -20.95 23.84
CA THR A 317 16.46 -21.15 23.17
C THR A 317 17.13 -22.44 23.62
N GLU A 318 17.18 -22.70 24.92
CA GLU A 318 17.75 -23.95 25.46
C GLU A 318 17.01 -25.19 24.95
N LYS A 319 15.68 -25.12 24.87
CA LYS A 319 14.87 -26.20 24.29
C LYS A 319 15.19 -26.44 22.81
N ILE A 320 15.32 -25.37 22.01
CA ILE A 320 15.67 -25.47 20.58
C ILE A 320 17.05 -26.09 20.41
N GLU A 321 18.03 -25.69 21.22
CA GLU A 321 19.39 -26.24 21.19
C GLU A 321 19.39 -27.74 21.49
N LEU A 322 18.62 -28.18 22.50
CA LEU A 322 18.48 -29.61 22.83
C LEU A 322 17.83 -30.41 21.69
N GLU A 323 16.74 -29.89 21.11
CA GLU A 323 16.06 -30.52 19.97
C GLU A 323 16.98 -30.61 18.74
N GLN A 324 17.82 -29.61 18.51
CA GLN A 324 18.80 -29.62 17.42
C GLN A 324 19.85 -30.72 17.63
N VAL A 325 20.42 -30.86 18.83
CA VAL A 325 21.39 -31.91 19.14
C VAL A 325 20.76 -33.30 18.93
N GLN A 326 19.53 -33.50 19.38
CA GLN A 326 18.82 -34.77 19.17
C GLN A 326 18.60 -35.09 17.68
N ALA A 327 18.22 -34.08 16.89
CA ALA A 327 18.05 -34.25 15.45
C ALA A 327 19.38 -34.56 14.73
N GLU A 328 20.47 -33.91 15.14
CA GLU A 328 21.82 -34.17 14.61
C GLU A 328 22.30 -35.59 14.93
N ASP A 329 22.02 -36.10 16.13
CA ASP A 329 22.36 -37.48 16.53
C ASP A 329 21.56 -38.50 15.72
N GLN A 330 20.26 -38.27 15.49
CA GLN A 330 19.43 -39.12 14.62
C GLN A 330 19.95 -39.12 13.18
N LEU A 331 20.31 -37.96 12.64
CA LEU A 331 20.91 -37.86 11.30
C LEU A 331 22.21 -38.66 11.21
N ARG A 332 23.06 -38.59 12.24
CA ARG A 332 24.31 -39.36 12.30
C ARG A 332 24.05 -40.86 12.33
N ALA A 333 23.06 -41.30 13.09
CA ALA A 333 22.65 -42.71 13.13
C ALA A 333 22.20 -43.20 11.74
N PHE A 334 21.31 -42.45 11.07
CA PHE A 334 20.86 -42.79 9.71
C PHE A 334 22.01 -42.77 8.69
N GLN A 335 22.95 -41.83 8.79
CA GLN A 335 24.12 -41.81 7.92
C GLN A 335 24.98 -43.08 8.09
N ASN A 336 25.18 -43.53 9.33
CA ASN A 336 25.90 -44.77 9.62
C ASN A 336 25.18 -45.99 9.02
N GLU A 337 23.86 -46.09 9.17
CA GLU A 337 23.05 -47.15 8.56
C GLU A 337 23.12 -47.13 7.02
N ILE A 338 23.06 -45.95 6.40
CA ILE A 338 23.22 -45.82 4.94
C ILE A 338 24.62 -46.31 4.51
N CYS A 339 25.66 -46.00 5.29
CA CYS A 339 27.02 -46.45 5.02
C CYS A 339 27.18 -47.96 5.14
N THR A 340 26.59 -48.59 6.17
CA THR A 340 26.63 -50.05 6.33
C THR A 340 25.90 -50.75 5.18
N GLU A 341 24.70 -50.27 4.83
CA GLU A 341 23.92 -50.82 3.70
C GLU A 341 24.64 -50.64 2.35
N LYS A 342 25.27 -49.49 2.10
CA LYS A 342 26.10 -49.29 0.90
C LYS A 342 27.23 -50.31 0.81
N SER A 343 27.94 -50.58 1.92
CA SER A 343 28.98 -51.59 1.97
C SER A 343 28.44 -53.00 1.72
N LEU A 344 27.27 -53.34 2.29
CA LEU A 344 26.61 -54.62 2.04
C LEU A 344 26.22 -54.80 0.57
N ILE A 345 25.63 -53.77 -0.05
CA ILE A 345 25.29 -53.77 -1.47
C ILE A 345 26.55 -53.99 -2.31
N MET A 346 27.64 -53.26 -2.04
CA MET A 346 28.90 -53.40 -2.77
C MET A 346 29.45 -54.83 -2.69
N ASN A 347 29.44 -55.43 -1.49
CA ASN A 347 29.87 -56.83 -1.29
C ASN A 347 28.98 -57.81 -2.08
N ARG A 348 27.67 -57.60 -2.08
CA ARG A 348 26.73 -58.42 -2.86
C ARG A 348 26.96 -58.27 -4.38
N THR A 349 27.16 -57.05 -4.87
CA THR A 349 27.48 -56.79 -6.28
C THR A 349 28.78 -57.48 -6.71
N GLN A 350 29.83 -57.44 -5.89
CA GLN A 350 31.08 -58.15 -6.16
C GLN A 350 30.87 -59.67 -6.21
N THR A 351 30.06 -60.20 -5.31
CA THR A 351 29.74 -61.64 -5.26
C THR A 351 28.98 -62.08 -6.51
N ILE A 352 27.96 -61.32 -6.92
CA ILE A 352 27.22 -61.57 -8.16
C ILE A 352 28.16 -61.53 -9.37
N SER A 353 29.04 -60.53 -9.46
CA SER A 353 30.02 -60.43 -10.56
C SER A 353 30.97 -61.64 -10.63
N LYS A 354 31.40 -62.17 -9.48
CA LYS A 354 32.21 -63.40 -9.42
C LYS A 354 31.41 -64.62 -9.93
N LEU A 355 30.17 -64.77 -9.48
CA LEU A 355 29.30 -65.86 -9.92
C LEU A 355 29.00 -65.80 -11.42
N GLU A 356 28.73 -64.61 -11.97
CA GLU A 356 28.54 -64.40 -13.41
C GLU A 356 29.77 -64.81 -14.23
N LYS A 357 30.98 -64.49 -13.74
CA LYS A 357 32.24 -64.92 -14.38
C LYS A 357 32.38 -66.44 -14.36
N MET A 358 32.05 -67.09 -13.25
CA MET A 358 32.08 -68.55 -13.14
C MET A 358 31.11 -69.22 -14.11
N ILE A 359 29.86 -68.74 -14.20
CA ILE A 359 28.84 -69.27 -15.12
C ILE A 359 29.27 -69.10 -16.58
N LYS A 360 29.90 -67.98 -16.93
CA LYS A 360 30.45 -67.76 -18.28
C LYS A 360 31.61 -68.70 -18.60
N ALA A 361 32.40 -69.10 -17.59
CA ALA A 361 33.50 -70.04 -17.77
C ALA A 361 33.02 -71.48 -17.95
N THR A 362 31.91 -71.90 -17.33
CA THR A 362 31.31 -73.24 -17.49
C THR A 362 30.44 -73.39 -18.74
N LYS A 363 30.10 -72.29 -19.44
CA LYS A 363 29.37 -72.30 -20.72
C LYS A 363 30.27 -72.27 -21.96
N LYS A 364 31.60 -72.28 -21.78
CA LYS A 364 32.59 -72.58 -22.82
C LYS A 364 33.04 -74.01 -22.66
#